data_AF-A0A7Y3JGR6-F1
#
_entry.id   AF-A0A7Y3JGR6-F1
#
_cell.length_a   1.000
_cell.length_b   1.000
_cell.length_c   1.000
_cell.angle_alpha   90.00
_cell.angle_beta   90.00
_cell.angle_gamma   90.00
#
_symmetry.space_group_name_H-M   'P 1'
#
loop_
_entity.id
_entity.type
_entity.pdbx_description
1 polymer ?
#
loop_
_entity_poly.entity_id
_entity_poly.type
_entity_poly.pdbx_seq_one_letter_code
_entity_poly.pdbx_strand_id
1 'polypeptide(L)' 'MFLDNERNRDSLMRAMEEGKALAVEKGRAVMIGHVWTAELAGVLMEIYPHLIEEGYTLEDLSQIVRGESPDADFRD' A
#
# COMPACT_ATOMS: atom_id res chain seq x y z
N MET A 1 4.13 -4.25 -7.04
CA MET A 1 5.29 -4.95 -6.44
C MET A 1 4.82 -6.02 -5.46
N PHE A 2 5.62 -7.05 -5.19
CA PHE A 2 5.27 -8.11 -4.26
C PHE A 2 5.87 -7.84 -2.87
N LEU A 3 5.06 -7.94 -1.82
CA LEU A 3 5.50 -7.69 -0.45
C LEU A 3 6.19 -8.90 0.17
N ASP A 4 5.74 -10.11 -0.14
CA ASP A 4 6.04 -11.33 0.61
C ASP A 4 6.83 -12.39 -0.17
N ASN A 5 7.65 -11.95 -1.13
CA ASN A 5 8.59 -12.83 -1.84
C ASN A 5 9.48 -13.59 -0.85
N GLU A 6 9.91 -12.91 0.22
CA GLU A 6 10.57 -13.48 1.37
C GLU A 6 9.63 -13.33 2.57
N ARG A 7 9.23 -14.47 3.17
CA ARG A 7 8.22 -14.52 4.24
C ARG A 7 8.84 -14.24 5.61
N ASN A 8 9.46 -13.08 5.76
CA ASN A 8 9.99 -12.61 7.04
C ASN A 8 9.70 -11.10 7.21
N ARG A 9 9.66 -10.65 8.46
CA ARG A 9 9.29 -9.27 8.82
C ARG A 9 10.19 -8.22 8.19
N ASP A 10 11.50 -8.42 8.16
CA ASP A 10 12.44 -7.42 7.67
C ASP A 10 12.28 -7.20 6.17
N SER A 11 12.09 -8.28 5.41
CA SER A 11 11.84 -8.23 3.98
C SER A 11 10.46 -7.60 3.67
N LEU A 12 9.43 -7.88 4.47
CA LEU A 12 8.12 -7.22 4.38
C LEU A 12 8.25 -5.70 4.60
N MET A 13 8.94 -5.27 5.65
CA MET A 13 9.13 -3.85 5.95
C MET A 13 9.91 -3.13 4.85
N ARG A 14 10.96 -3.75 4.30
CA ARG A 14 11.71 -3.19 3.18
C ARG A 14 10.84 -3.02 1.93
N ALA A 15 10.06 -4.05 1.59
CA ALA A 15 9.15 -3.99 0.45
C ALA A 15 8.05 -2.92 0.64
N MET A 16 7.56 -2.73 1.87
CA MET A 16 6.62 -1.65 2.19
C MET A 16 7.24 -0.27 1.94
N GLU A 17 8.47 -0.04 2.42
CA GLU A 17 9.15 1.25 2.26
C GLU A 17 9.48 1.55 0.79
N GLU A 18 9.90 0.55 0.02
CA GLU A 18 10.05 0.65 -1.43
C GLU A 18 8.72 1.01 -2.12
N GLY A 19 7.60 0.46 -1.66
CA GLY A 19 6.26 0.78 -2.17
C GLY A 19 5.83 2.19 -1.88
N LYS A 20 6.12 2.69 -0.67
CA LYS A 20 5.91 4.10 -0.30
C LYS A 20 6.72 5.03 -1.18
N ALA A 21 8.01 4.75 -1.37
CA ALA A 21 8.88 5.54 -2.24
C ALA A 21 8.36 5.59 -3.69
N LEU A 22 7.87 4.46 -4.22
CA LEU A 22 7.22 4.43 -5.54
C LEU A 22 5.94 5.27 -5.59
N ALA A 23 5.12 5.23 -4.53
CA ALA A 23 3.90 6.01 -4.45
C ALA A 23 4.18 7.52 -4.42
N VAL A 24 5.23 7.95 -3.72
CA VAL A 24 5.70 9.35 -3.74
C VAL A 24 6.17 9.75 -5.13
N GLU A 25 6.92 8.89 -5.83
CA GLU A 25 7.44 9.22 -7.16
C GLU A 25 6.36 9.22 -8.26
N LYS A 26 5.38 8.30 -8.18
CA LYS A 26 4.41 8.02 -9.26
C LYS A 26 2.97 8.46 -8.93
N GLY A 27 2.74 8.99 -7.74
CA GLY A 27 1.41 9.31 -7.19
C GLY A 27 0.63 8.10 -6.66
N ARG A 28 1.06 6.85 -6.95
CA ARG A 28 0.45 5.61 -6.45
C ARG A 28 1.38 4.41 -6.60
N ALA A 29 1.19 3.41 -5.75
CA ALA A 29 1.83 2.11 -5.88
C ALA A 29 0.83 0.98 -5.60
N VAL A 30 0.83 -0.06 -6.43
CA VAL A 30 0.06 -1.29 -6.18
C VAL A 30 1.00 -2.32 -5.57
N MET A 31 0.72 -2.68 -4.32
CA MET A 31 1.47 -3.69 -3.55
C MET A 31 0.62 -4.96 -3.43
N ILE A 32 1.23 -6.11 -3.70
CA ILE A 32 0.56 -7.42 -3.74
C ILE A 32 1.22 -8.31 -2.68
N GLY A 33 0.43 -8.85 -1.76
CA GLY A 33 0.88 -9.85 -0.79
C GLY A 33 -0.06 -11.05 -0.77
N HIS A 34 0.42 -12.21 -0.35
CA HIS A 34 -0.43 -13.39 -0.16
C HIS A 34 -1.04 -13.36 1.24
N VAL A 35 -2.32 -13.71 1.33
CA VAL A 35 -3.11 -13.75 2.59
C VAL A 35 -2.50 -14.65 3.68
N TRP A 36 -1.59 -15.57 3.31
CA TRP A 36 -1.19 -16.69 4.16
C TRP A 36 0.05 -16.50 5.05
N THR A 37 0.49 -15.28 5.30
CA THR A 37 1.49 -15.02 6.34
C THR A 37 0.82 -14.27 7.50
N ALA A 38 0.66 -14.95 8.65
CA ALA A 38 0.19 -14.30 9.89
C ALA A 38 1.03 -13.05 10.22
N GLU A 39 2.30 -13.07 9.80
CA GLU A 39 3.23 -11.95 9.87
C GLU A 39 2.81 -10.75 9.00
N LEU A 40 2.31 -10.95 7.77
CA LEU A 40 1.87 -9.84 6.92
C LEU A 40 0.67 -9.12 7.52
N ALA A 41 -0.31 -9.85 8.05
CA ALA A 41 -1.46 -9.25 8.72
C ALA A 41 -1.02 -8.42 9.94
N GLY A 42 -0.10 -8.95 10.75
CA GLY A 42 0.45 -8.23 11.91
C GLY A 42 1.20 -6.96 11.51
N VAL A 43 2.07 -7.05 10.50
CA VAL A 43 2.82 -5.90 9.98
C VAL A 43 1.87 -4.85 9.40
N LEU A 44 0.88 -5.24 8.61
CA LEU A 44 -0.11 -4.31 8.05
C LEU A 44 -0.88 -3.56 9.15
N MET A 45 -1.30 -4.25 10.21
CA MET A 45 -1.99 -3.62 11.35
C MET A 45 -1.10 -2.65 12.11
N GLU A 46 0.21 -2.91 12.18
CA GLU A 46 1.19 -2.03 12.83
C GLU A 46 1.46 -0.77 12.00
N ILE A 47 1.61 -0.91 10.67
CA ILE A 47 1.99 0.21 9.80
C ILE A 47 0.81 1.05 9.35
N TYR A 48 -0.41 0.49 9.33
CA TYR A 48 -1.58 1.19 8.80
C TYR A 48 -1.81 2.56 9.46
N PRO A 49 -1.78 2.71 10.79
CA PRO A 49 -1.90 4.02 11.43
C PRO A 49 -0.84 5.02 10.96
N HIS A 50 0.41 4.57 10.81
CA HIS A 50 1.52 5.42 10.36
C HIS A 50 1.37 5.87 8.92
N LEU A 51 0.86 5.00 8.03
CA LEU A 51 0.57 5.37 6.65
C LEU A 51 -0.46 6.50 6.58
N ILE A 52 -1.50 6.44 7.41
CA ILE A 52 -2.50 7.52 7.49
C ILE A 52 -1.89 8.81 8.04
N GLU A 53 -1.06 8.74 9.09
CA GLU A 53 -0.35 9.91 9.64
C GLU A 53 0.58 10.58 8.62
N GLU A 54 1.22 9.78 7.76
CA GLU A 54 2.08 10.23 6.67
C GLU A 54 1.30 10.75 5.45
N GLY A 55 -0.04 10.64 5.44
CA GLY A 55 -0.91 11.16 4.40
C GLY A 55 -1.19 10.19 3.24
N TYR A 56 -0.85 8.91 3.38
CA TYR A 56 -1.22 7.88 2.39
C TYR A 56 -2.68 7.45 2.56
N THR A 57 -3.31 7.08 1.45
CA THR A 57 -4.61 6.40 1.41
C THR A 57 -4.45 4.99 0.85
N LEU A 58 -5.33 4.09 1.29
CA LEU A 58 -5.45 2.74 0.75
C LEU A 58 -6.80 2.65 0.02
N GLU A 59 -6.73 2.41 -1.28
CA GLU A 59 -7.91 2.37 -2.15
C GLU A 59 -8.15 0.95 -2.69
N ASP A 60 -9.40 0.67 -3.03
CA ASP A 60 -9.74 -0.54 -3.77
C ASP A 60 -9.05 -0.50 -5.14
N LEU A 61 -8.32 -1.56 -5.47
CA LEU A 61 -7.67 -1.70 -6.78
C LEU A 61 -8.67 -1.52 -7.94
N SER A 62 -9.95 -1.85 -7.71
CA SER A 62 -10.98 -1.68 -8.72
C SER A 62 -11.27 -0.22 -9.08
N GLN A 63 -11.08 0.74 -8.17
CA GLN A 63 -11.23 2.17 -8.44
C GLN A 63 -10.09 2.66 -9.35
N ILE A 64 -8.85 2.24 -9.03
CA ILE A 64 -7.67 2.52 -9.84
C ILE A 64 -7.82 1.97 -11.26
N VAL A 65 -8.28 0.73 -11.41
CA VAL A 65 -8.45 0.07 -12.72
C VAL A 65 -9.57 0.71 -13.54
N ARG A 66 -10.64 1.19 -12.89
CA ARG A 66 -11.74 1.90 -13.57
C ARG A 66 -11.38 3.33 -13.98
N GLY A 67 -10.25 3.86 -13.52
CA GLY A 67 -9.87 5.26 -13.75
C GLY A 67 -10.67 6.26 -12.93
N GLU A 68 -11.39 5.77 -11.91
CA GLU A 68 -12.12 6.59 -10.95
C GLU A 68 -11.06 7.20 -10.02
N SER A 69 -10.78 8.48 -10.20
CA SER A 69 -9.88 9.22 -9.31
C SER A 69 -10.75 9.85 -8.23
N PRO A 70 -10.54 9.56 -6.93
CA PRO A 70 -11.35 10.17 -5.86
C PRO A 70 -11.26 11.71 -5.85
N ASP A 71 -10.24 12.28 -6.48
CA ASP A 71 -10.04 13.73 -6.63
C ASP A 71 -10.91 14.40 -7.72
N ALA A 72 -11.76 13.65 -8.44
CA ALA A 72 -12.59 14.20 -9.51
C ALA A 72 -13.83 14.99 -9.02
N ASP A 73 -14.20 14.87 -7.73
CA ASP A 73 -15.48 15.36 -7.21
C ASP A 73 -15.41 16.65 -6.36
N PHE A 74 -14.26 17.32 -6.27
CA PHE A 74 -14.13 18.60 -5.54
C PHE A 74 -13.98 19.83 -6.43
N ARG A 75 -14.76 19.91 -7.52
CA ARG A 75 -14.94 21.15 -8.29
C ARG A 75 -16.39 21.32 -8.74
N ASP A 76 -17.18 21.96 -7.88
CA ASP A 76 -18.18 22.98 -8.28
C ASP A 76 -18.35 24.00 -7.14
#